data_AF-A0A0F8Z0I6-F1
#
_entry.id   AF-A0A0F8Z0I6-F1
#
_cell.length_a   1.000
_cell.length_b   1.000
_cell.length_c   1.000
_cell.angle_alpha   90.00
_cell.angle_beta   90.00
_cell.angle_gamma   90.00
#
_symmetry.space_group_name_H-M   'P 1'
#
loop_
_entity.id
_entity.type
_entity.pdbx_description
1 polymer ?
#
loop_
_entity_poly.entity_id
_entity_poly.type
_entity_poly.pdbx_seq_one_letter_code
_entity_poly.pdbx_strand_id
1 'polypeptide(L)'
;MIPMTSPSTMILWWPRTSDLGIPVPRTVMIAIDPPTDAEVLIYTCTVHHPADVDVDDPECRSMISGYDERIAAAGEEIGFPLFVRTDQVSGKHGWNDTCYVPDAAVLRRRLGSVIEEHGTALWMEGPEGAVSALALREFLDLDAPFRAFNGMPVARERRYFVSDGEVVCHHPYWEDADNIEKGLAYRAADAPANWRELHAELNREPDDEVVLLSDYARRVSAAIEGAWSVDFAYARDGTWYLIDMAQADRSWHPEHGA
;
A
#
# COMPACT_ATOMS: atom_id res chain seq x y z
N MET A 1 23.08 -0.61 16.06
CA MET A 1 21.74 -0.48 16.68
C MET A 1 20.79 -0.50 15.49
N ILE A 2 20.00 -1.56 15.31
CA ILE A 2 19.04 -1.60 14.20
C ILE A 2 18.08 -0.43 14.46
N PRO A 3 17.85 0.49 13.51
CA PRO A 3 16.89 1.57 13.72
C PRO A 3 15.57 0.94 14.15
N MET A 4 14.91 1.51 15.16
CA MET A 4 13.57 1.06 15.53
C MET A 4 12.70 1.23 14.29
N THR A 5 12.35 0.12 13.65
CA THR A 5 11.49 0.13 12.48
C THR A 5 10.06 0.33 12.97
N SER A 6 9.32 1.24 12.33
CA SER A 6 7.88 1.42 12.56
C SER A 6 7.19 0.05 12.67
N PRO A 7 6.35 -0.20 13.69
CA PRO A 7 5.66 -1.47 13.80
C PRO A 7 4.75 -1.74 12.59
N SER A 8 4.25 -0.69 11.92
CA SER A 8 3.44 -0.79 10.71
C SER A 8 4.22 -1.19 9.45
N THR A 9 5.55 -1.38 9.53
CA THR A 9 6.34 -1.82 8.38
C THR A 9 5.93 -3.22 7.91
N MET A 10 5.78 -3.36 6.59
CA MET A 10 5.47 -4.61 5.91
C MET A 10 6.51 -5.70 6.19
N ILE A 11 7.76 -5.34 6.47
CA ILE A 11 8.81 -6.30 6.86
C ILE A 11 8.41 -7.07 8.13
N LEU A 12 7.67 -6.44 9.04
CA LEU A 12 7.23 -7.08 10.28
C LEU A 12 5.95 -7.88 10.08
N TRP A 13 4.89 -7.30 9.52
CA TRP A 13 3.60 -7.99 9.49
C TRP A 13 3.49 -9.01 8.36
N TRP A 14 4.10 -8.79 7.19
CA TRP A 14 3.94 -9.66 6.02
C TRP A 14 4.36 -11.13 6.26
N PRO A 15 5.53 -11.43 6.87
CA PRO A 15 5.92 -12.82 7.15
C PRO A 15 5.02 -13.53 8.16
N ARG A 16 4.25 -12.76 8.97
CA ARG A 16 3.34 -13.31 9.98
C ARG A 16 1.95 -13.58 9.44
N THR A 17 1.56 -12.91 8.35
CA THR A 17 0.20 -12.96 7.82
C THR A 17 0.04 -13.67 6.47
N SER A 18 1.12 -13.75 5.67
CA SER A 18 1.09 -14.32 4.32
C SER A 18 0.65 -15.79 4.25
N ASP A 19 0.90 -16.59 5.30
CA ASP A 19 0.61 -18.03 5.33
C ASP A 19 -0.61 -18.40 6.20
N LEU A 20 -1.46 -17.43 6.59
CA LEU A 20 -2.63 -17.67 7.47
C LEU A 20 -3.84 -18.30 6.77
N GLY A 21 -3.68 -18.74 5.52
CA GLY A 21 -4.79 -19.21 4.68
C GLY A 21 -5.78 -18.09 4.32
N ILE A 22 -5.32 -16.83 4.36
CA ILE A 22 -6.03 -15.65 3.87
C ILE A 22 -5.42 -15.33 2.50
N PRO A 23 -6.23 -15.09 1.46
CA PRO A 23 -5.68 -14.66 0.17
C PRO A 23 -4.90 -13.36 0.32
N VAL A 24 -3.68 -13.35 -0.21
CA VAL A 24 -2.81 -12.18 -0.26
C VAL A 24 -2.22 -12.06 -1.66
N PRO A 25 -1.97 -10.83 -2.16
CA PRO A 25 -1.27 -10.63 -3.42
C PRO A 25 0.11 -11.28 -3.38
N ARG A 26 0.47 -12.08 -4.39
CA ARG A 26 1.87 -12.49 -4.61
C ARG A 26 2.77 -11.26 -4.53
N THR A 27 3.82 -11.36 -3.74
CA THR A 27 4.67 -10.21 -3.37
C THR A 27 6.13 -10.63 -3.36
N VAL A 28 6.97 -9.84 -4.01
CA VAL A 28 8.43 -9.87 -3.85
C VAL A 28 8.84 -8.64 -3.05
N MET A 29 9.51 -8.86 -1.92
CA MET A 29 10.06 -7.78 -1.08
C MET A 29 11.56 -7.62 -1.34
N ILE A 30 11.98 -6.39 -1.61
CA ILE A 30 13.37 -5.98 -1.78
C ILE A 30 13.74 -5.16 -0.55
N ALA A 31 14.47 -5.77 0.39
CA ALA A 31 15.03 -5.05 1.53
C ALA A 31 16.00 -3.97 1.06
N ILE A 32 15.91 -2.80 1.71
CA ILE A 32 16.79 -1.65 1.59
C ILE A 32 17.52 -1.50 2.92
N ASP A 33 18.82 -1.17 2.89
CA ASP A 33 19.61 -0.90 4.09
C ASP A 33 19.64 0.62 4.39
N PRO A 34 18.75 1.15 5.25
CA PRO A 34 18.73 2.58 5.58
C PRO A 34 19.89 3.00 6.52
N PRO A 35 20.25 4.29 6.56
CA PRO A 35 19.66 5.40 5.80
C PRO A 35 20.26 5.59 4.40
N THR A 36 21.51 5.17 4.19
CA THR A 36 22.30 5.51 2.99
C THR A 36 21.67 4.98 1.69
N ASP A 37 21.23 3.72 1.66
CA ASP A 37 20.67 3.15 0.43
C ASP A 37 19.32 3.79 0.07
N ALA A 38 18.51 4.09 1.08
CA ALA A 38 17.23 4.79 0.88
C ALA A 38 17.46 6.20 0.31
N GLU A 39 18.42 6.95 0.86
CA GLU A 39 18.79 8.28 0.38
C GLU A 39 19.32 8.26 -1.06
N VAL A 40 20.14 7.27 -1.42
CA VAL A 40 20.64 7.12 -2.79
C VAL A 40 19.53 6.66 -3.76
N LEU A 41 18.62 5.79 -3.34
CA LEU A 41 17.46 5.41 -4.15
C LEU A 41 16.50 6.59 -4.34
N ILE A 42 16.26 7.40 -3.30
CA ILE A 42 15.54 8.68 -3.41
C ILE A 42 16.27 9.57 -4.43
N TYR A 43 17.58 9.75 -4.32
CA TYR A 43 18.36 10.60 -5.22
C TYR A 43 18.26 10.16 -6.69
N THR A 44 18.29 8.85 -6.94
CA THR A 44 18.39 8.29 -8.30
C THR A 44 17.05 8.00 -8.95
N CYS A 45 15.98 8.00 -8.16
CA CYS A 45 14.61 7.79 -8.65
C CYS A 45 13.76 9.06 -8.62
N THR A 46 14.22 10.14 -7.99
CA THR A 46 13.50 11.44 -7.90
C THR A 46 14.27 12.56 -8.59
N VAL A 47 13.60 13.70 -8.83
CA VAL A 47 14.19 14.90 -9.44
C VAL A 47 14.89 15.82 -8.43
N HIS A 48 14.89 15.46 -7.14
CA HIS A 48 15.41 16.28 -6.05
C HIS A 48 16.71 15.69 -5.49
N HIS A 49 17.83 16.37 -5.79
CA HIS A 49 19.16 15.99 -5.32
C HIS A 49 19.49 16.71 -4.00
N PRO A 50 19.58 16.01 -2.84
CA PRO A 50 20.31 16.56 -1.70
C PRO A 50 21.78 16.81 -2.09
N ALA A 51 22.37 17.89 -1.56
CA ALA A 51 23.67 18.42 -1.99
C ALA A 51 24.87 17.49 -1.72
N ASP A 52 24.68 16.43 -0.94
CA ASP A 52 25.77 15.67 -0.31
C ASP A 52 25.94 14.23 -0.83
N VAL A 53 25.19 13.82 -1.87
CA VAL A 53 25.35 12.49 -2.50
C VAL A 53 26.05 12.60 -3.85
N ASP A 54 27.24 12.00 -3.96
CA ASP A 54 27.98 11.88 -5.23
C ASP A 54 27.58 10.58 -5.96
N VAL A 55 26.61 10.66 -6.87
CA VAL A 55 26.20 9.49 -7.68
C VAL A 55 27.22 9.07 -8.74
N ASP A 56 28.25 9.87 -8.96
CA ASP A 56 29.35 9.48 -9.82
C ASP A 56 30.38 8.62 -9.08
N ASP A 57 30.27 8.52 -7.75
CA ASP A 57 31.05 7.61 -6.94
C ASP A 57 30.84 6.13 -7.38
N PRO A 58 31.91 5.35 -7.62
CA PRO A 58 31.80 3.97 -8.06
C PRO A 58 31.04 3.04 -7.12
N GLU A 59 31.10 3.25 -5.81
CA GLU A 59 30.39 2.44 -4.82
C GLU A 59 28.88 2.73 -4.90
N CYS A 60 28.50 4.00 -4.99
CA CYS A 60 27.12 4.42 -5.22
C CYS A 60 26.57 3.82 -6.52
N ARG A 61 27.30 3.92 -7.64
CA ARG A 61 26.88 3.33 -8.92
C ARG A 61 26.70 1.82 -8.85
N SER A 62 27.61 1.12 -8.16
CA SER A 62 27.52 -0.33 -7.99
C SER A 62 26.28 -0.72 -7.19
N MET A 63 25.97 0.02 -6.12
CA MET A 63 24.79 -0.23 -5.29
C MET A 63 23.49 0.04 -6.06
N ILE A 64 23.41 1.16 -6.79
CA ILE A 64 22.25 1.48 -7.64
C ILE A 64 22.01 0.37 -8.67
N SER A 65 23.07 -0.08 -9.35
CA SER A 65 22.98 -1.18 -10.32
C SER A 65 22.47 -2.47 -9.67
N GLY A 66 22.91 -2.77 -8.45
CA GLY A 66 22.44 -3.94 -7.71
C GLY A 66 20.95 -3.88 -7.37
N TYR A 67 20.42 -2.70 -7.01
CA TYR A 67 18.99 -2.52 -6.82
C TYR A 67 18.22 -2.59 -8.13
N ASP A 68 18.73 -2.01 -9.21
CA ASP A 68 18.10 -2.06 -10.53
C ASP A 68 17.94 -3.50 -11.03
N GLU A 69 18.97 -4.34 -10.87
CA GLU A 69 18.92 -5.76 -11.21
C GLU A 69 17.86 -6.50 -10.39
N ARG A 70 17.81 -6.26 -9.07
CA ARG A 70 16.81 -6.86 -8.16
C ARG A 70 15.39 -6.42 -8.50
N ILE A 71 15.19 -5.13 -8.80
CA ILE A 71 13.90 -4.55 -9.19
C ILE A 71 13.42 -5.12 -10.52
N ALA A 72 14.30 -5.20 -11.52
CA ALA A 72 13.98 -5.78 -12.82
C ALA A 72 13.58 -7.26 -12.68
N ALA A 73 14.37 -8.05 -11.95
CA ALA A 73 14.08 -9.46 -11.71
C ALA A 73 12.75 -9.66 -10.97
N ALA A 74 12.47 -8.84 -9.94
CA ALA A 74 11.19 -8.89 -9.22
C ALA A 74 9.99 -8.50 -10.11
N GLY A 75 10.17 -7.53 -11.01
CA GLY A 75 9.16 -7.15 -12.00
C GLY A 75 8.85 -8.26 -12.99
N GLU A 76 9.88 -8.97 -13.46
CA GLU A 76 9.73 -10.15 -14.33
C GLU A 76 9.06 -11.32 -13.61
N GLU A 77 9.41 -11.57 -12.34
CA GLU A 77 8.84 -12.64 -11.51
C GLU A 77 7.34 -12.44 -11.25
N ILE A 78 6.93 -11.23 -10.89
CA ILE A 78 5.53 -10.89 -10.63
C ILE A 78 4.74 -10.85 -11.95
N GLY A 79 5.31 -10.22 -12.98
CA GLY A 79 4.67 -9.91 -14.26
C GLY A 79 3.92 -8.57 -14.25
N PHE A 80 3.62 -8.03 -15.44
CA PHE A 80 2.91 -6.76 -15.60
C PHE A 80 1.45 -6.97 -16.07
N PRO A 81 0.50 -6.09 -15.69
CA PRO A 81 0.68 -4.96 -14.77
C PRO A 81 0.99 -5.43 -13.34
N LEU A 82 1.68 -4.59 -12.57
CA LEU A 82 1.97 -4.83 -11.15
C LEU A 82 1.68 -3.59 -10.29
N PHE A 83 1.61 -3.81 -8.99
CA PHE A 83 1.44 -2.78 -7.98
C PHE A 83 2.72 -2.63 -7.16
N VAL A 84 3.23 -1.41 -7.02
CA VAL A 84 4.39 -1.13 -6.17
C VAL A 84 4.03 -0.32 -4.94
N ARG A 85 4.70 -0.60 -3.83
CA ARG A 85 4.64 0.19 -2.60
C ARG A 85 6.00 0.16 -1.89
N THR A 86 6.22 1.07 -0.96
CA THR A 86 7.22 0.81 0.09
C THR A 86 6.61 -0.08 1.17
N ASP A 87 7.43 -0.40 2.17
CA ASP A 87 7.03 -1.10 3.37
C ASP A 87 5.97 -0.39 4.23
N GLN A 88 5.65 0.89 3.97
CA GLN A 88 4.65 1.64 4.75
C GLN A 88 3.66 2.43 3.88
N VAL A 89 4.04 2.85 2.66
CA VAL A 89 3.23 3.77 1.84
C VAL A 89 3.12 3.27 0.40
N SER A 90 1.96 3.46 -0.21
CA SER A 90 1.72 3.14 -1.64
C SER A 90 1.48 4.37 -2.53
N GLY A 91 1.25 5.56 -1.98
CA GLY A 91 0.97 6.75 -2.81
C GLY A 91 -0.29 6.61 -3.66
N LYS A 92 -1.30 5.84 -3.20
CA LYS A 92 -2.45 5.42 -4.02
C LYS A 92 -3.28 6.55 -4.63
N HIS A 93 -3.30 7.74 -4.03
CA HIS A 93 -4.02 8.88 -4.60
C HIS A 93 -3.37 9.48 -5.85
N GLY A 94 -2.09 9.18 -6.12
CA GLY A 94 -1.42 9.49 -7.38
C GLY A 94 -1.62 8.43 -8.47
N TRP A 95 -2.05 7.22 -8.08
CA TRP A 95 -2.26 6.00 -8.87
C TRP A 95 -1.45 5.86 -10.17
N ASN A 96 -1.94 6.44 -11.27
CA ASN A 96 -1.31 6.37 -12.58
C ASN A 96 0.10 6.94 -12.59
N ASP A 97 0.45 7.81 -11.64
CA ASP A 97 1.78 8.41 -11.48
C ASP A 97 2.64 7.73 -10.41
N THR A 98 2.08 6.85 -9.57
CA THR A 98 2.74 6.26 -8.39
C THR A 98 2.73 4.73 -8.41
N CYS A 99 1.78 4.06 -7.76
CA CYS A 99 1.82 2.63 -7.48
C CYS A 99 1.41 1.72 -8.65
N TYR A 100 0.70 2.23 -9.65
CA TYR A 100 0.28 1.43 -10.80
C TYR A 100 1.37 1.36 -11.86
N VAL A 101 1.83 0.13 -12.16
CA VAL A 101 2.89 -0.12 -13.13
C VAL A 101 2.35 -0.99 -14.27
N PRO A 102 1.88 -0.39 -15.39
CA PRO A 102 1.34 -1.13 -16.53
C PRO A 102 2.39 -1.96 -17.28
N ASP A 103 3.66 -1.55 -17.25
CA ASP A 103 4.76 -2.18 -17.98
C ASP A 103 6.12 -1.81 -17.37
N ALA A 104 7.17 -2.52 -17.81
CA ALA A 104 8.52 -2.34 -17.32
C ALA A 104 9.11 -0.95 -17.59
N ALA A 105 8.65 -0.24 -18.63
CA ALA A 105 9.24 1.04 -19.04
C ALA A 105 8.98 2.15 -18.01
N VAL A 106 7.94 2.01 -17.18
CA VAL A 106 7.60 2.99 -16.15
C VAL A 106 7.95 2.55 -14.73
N LEU A 107 8.38 1.30 -14.52
CA LEU A 107 8.62 0.71 -13.19
C LEU A 107 9.53 1.58 -12.31
N ARG A 108 10.71 1.95 -12.82
CA ARG A 108 11.67 2.77 -12.04
C ARG A 108 11.08 4.10 -11.63
N ARG A 109 10.41 4.79 -12.55
CA ARG A 109 9.78 6.09 -12.28
C ARG A 109 8.68 5.97 -11.23
N ARG A 110 7.88 4.90 -11.29
CA ARG A 110 6.79 4.61 -10.35
C ARG A 110 7.30 4.34 -8.93
N LEU A 111 8.37 3.56 -8.80
CA LEU A 111 9.06 3.37 -7.53
C LEU A 111 9.60 4.68 -6.96
N GLY A 112 10.23 5.52 -7.80
CA GLY A 112 10.67 6.85 -7.41
C GLY A 112 9.55 7.72 -6.83
N SER A 113 8.41 7.77 -7.53
CA SER A 113 7.24 8.53 -7.05
C SER A 113 6.68 7.98 -5.73
N VAL A 114 6.64 6.65 -5.55
CA VAL A 114 6.18 6.05 -4.28
C VAL A 114 7.15 6.33 -3.12
N ILE A 115 8.45 6.31 -3.38
CA ILE A 115 9.49 6.66 -2.40
C ILE A 115 9.38 8.14 -2.00
N GLU A 116 9.14 9.04 -2.96
CA GLU A 116 8.92 10.47 -2.69
C GLU A 116 7.67 10.73 -1.84
N GLU A 117 6.57 10.05 -2.16
CA GLU A 117 5.32 10.08 -1.37
C GLU A 117 5.55 9.56 0.06
N HIS A 118 6.34 8.50 0.24
CA HIS A 118 6.72 8.00 1.55
C HIS A 118 7.48 9.06 2.35
N GLY A 119 8.53 9.64 1.75
CA GLY A 119 9.33 10.69 2.37
C GLY A 119 8.48 11.90 2.78
N THR A 120 7.47 12.25 1.98
CA THR A 120 6.54 13.35 2.29
C THR A 120 5.59 12.98 3.43
N ALA A 121 5.01 11.78 3.41
CA ALA A 121 4.01 11.34 4.37
C ALA A 121 4.60 11.08 5.76
N LEU A 122 5.85 10.61 5.84
CA LEU A 122 6.48 10.15 7.07
C LEU A 122 7.68 11.01 7.51
N TRP A 123 7.86 12.20 6.93
CA TRP A 123 9.03 13.06 7.22
C TRP A 123 9.18 13.42 8.71
N MET A 124 8.07 13.48 9.47
CA MET A 124 8.06 13.79 10.90
C MET A 124 8.29 12.57 11.81
N GLU A 125 8.29 11.36 11.26
CA GLU A 125 8.44 10.10 12.01
C GLU A 125 9.91 9.76 12.29
N GLY A 126 10.85 10.58 11.81
CA GLY A 126 12.29 10.37 12.01
C GLY A 126 12.74 9.00 11.47
N PRO A 127 13.61 8.27 12.20
CA PRO A 127 14.10 6.96 11.75
C PRO A 127 13.01 5.89 11.54
N GLU A 128 11.86 5.99 12.22
CA GLU A 128 10.74 5.05 12.06
C GLU A 128 10.04 5.22 10.69
N GLY A 129 10.13 6.42 10.11
CA GLY A 129 9.62 6.76 8.79
C GLY A 129 10.61 6.52 7.65
N ALA A 130 11.70 5.76 7.89
CA ALA A 130 12.65 5.43 6.83
C ALA A 130 12.10 4.29 5.95
N VAL A 131 12.32 4.40 4.64
CA VAL A 131 12.03 3.31 3.70
C VAL A 131 12.97 2.14 4.00
N SER A 132 12.40 1.00 4.38
CA SER A 132 13.17 -0.21 4.71
C SER A 132 13.00 -1.33 3.68
N ALA A 133 11.96 -1.27 2.85
CA ALA A 133 11.82 -2.17 1.71
C ALA A 133 10.92 -1.60 0.61
N LEU A 134 11.09 -2.15 -0.59
CA LEU A 134 10.14 -2.04 -1.70
C LEU A 134 9.38 -3.35 -1.84
N ALA A 135 8.08 -3.27 -2.08
CA ALA A 135 7.26 -4.43 -2.39
C ALA A 135 6.70 -4.29 -3.81
N LEU A 136 7.03 -5.25 -4.66
CA LEU A 136 6.41 -5.45 -5.96
C LEU A 136 5.38 -6.55 -5.81
N ARG A 137 4.13 -6.24 -6.14
CA ARG A 137 2.98 -7.10 -5.87
C ARG A 137 2.20 -7.35 -7.14
N GLU A 138 1.60 -8.53 -7.24
CA GLU A 138 0.67 -8.80 -8.33
C GLU A 138 -0.45 -7.75 -8.35
N PHE A 139 -0.82 -7.34 -9.55
CA PHE A 139 -1.92 -6.42 -9.73
C PHE A 139 -3.25 -7.16 -9.57
N LEU A 140 -4.05 -6.74 -8.59
CA LEU A 140 -5.40 -7.24 -8.43
C LEU A 140 -6.36 -6.53 -9.39
N ASP A 141 -7.09 -7.27 -10.22
CA ASP A 141 -8.24 -6.74 -10.94
C ASP A 141 -9.41 -6.57 -9.97
N LEU A 142 -9.48 -5.41 -9.33
CA LEU A 142 -10.50 -5.09 -8.35
C LEU A 142 -11.89 -4.93 -8.98
N ASP A 143 -12.93 -5.35 -8.25
CA ASP A 143 -14.32 -5.12 -8.64
C ASP A 143 -14.73 -3.66 -8.36
N ALA A 144 -14.20 -2.76 -9.20
CA ALA A 144 -14.39 -1.33 -9.07
C ALA A 144 -15.49 -0.82 -10.02
N PRO A 145 -16.60 -0.26 -9.51
CA PRO A 145 -17.64 0.35 -10.35
C PRO A 145 -17.22 1.65 -11.03
N PHE A 146 -16.19 2.34 -10.52
CA PHE A 146 -15.64 3.55 -11.12
C PHE A 146 -14.18 3.79 -10.68
N ARG A 147 -13.56 4.85 -11.20
CA ARG A 147 -12.20 5.27 -10.86
C ARG A 147 -12.18 6.70 -10.33
N ALA A 148 -11.28 6.97 -9.38
CA ALA A 148 -11.01 8.30 -8.81
C ALA A 148 -9.49 8.50 -8.69
N PHE A 149 -9.03 9.62 -8.15
CA PHE A 149 -7.62 9.85 -7.75
C PHE A 149 -6.61 9.46 -8.85
N ASN A 150 -6.68 10.14 -10.01
CA ASN A 150 -5.79 9.86 -11.14
C ASN A 150 -5.82 8.38 -11.61
N GLY A 151 -7.02 7.81 -11.71
CA GLY A 151 -7.24 6.49 -12.33
C GLY A 151 -7.29 5.31 -11.35
N MET A 152 -7.20 5.55 -10.04
CA MET A 152 -7.36 4.54 -9.00
C MET A 152 -8.73 3.86 -9.08
N PRO A 153 -8.81 2.52 -9.18
CA PRO A 153 -10.07 1.80 -8.99
C PRO A 153 -10.61 2.07 -7.59
N VAL A 154 -11.85 2.54 -7.49
CA VAL A 154 -12.56 2.61 -6.21
C VAL A 154 -13.38 1.34 -6.10
N ALA A 155 -12.89 0.39 -5.32
CA ALA A 155 -13.48 -0.94 -5.18
C ALA A 155 -14.03 -1.16 -3.77
N ARG A 156 -14.75 -2.27 -3.57
CA ARG A 156 -15.14 -2.71 -2.24
C ARG A 156 -13.89 -3.02 -1.43
N GLU A 157 -13.66 -2.18 -0.44
CA GLU A 157 -12.56 -2.29 0.52
C GLU A 157 -13.14 -2.15 1.93
N ARG A 158 -12.57 -2.93 2.86
CA ARG A 158 -12.99 -2.96 4.27
C ARG A 158 -11.78 -2.83 5.17
N ARG A 159 -11.95 -2.09 6.25
CA ARG A 159 -10.96 -1.94 7.31
C ARG A 159 -11.49 -2.57 8.59
N TYR A 160 -10.74 -3.50 9.13
CA TYR A 160 -11.03 -4.16 10.40
C TYR A 160 -10.03 -3.71 11.45
N PHE A 161 -10.53 -3.30 12.62
CA PHE A 161 -9.69 -3.08 13.78
C PHE A 161 -9.77 -4.30 14.69
N VAL A 162 -8.61 -4.82 15.06
CA VAL A 162 -8.48 -6.03 15.87
C VAL A 162 -7.56 -5.80 17.05
N SER A 163 -7.81 -6.50 18.15
CA SER A 163 -6.96 -6.53 19.34
C SER A 163 -7.17 -7.85 20.05
N ASP A 164 -6.07 -8.46 20.52
CA ASP A 164 -6.10 -9.62 21.43
C ASP A 164 -6.95 -10.81 20.94
N GLY A 165 -6.90 -11.09 19.63
CA GLY A 165 -7.63 -12.20 19.00
C GLY A 165 -9.07 -11.87 18.60
N GLU A 166 -9.54 -10.64 18.86
CA GLU A 166 -10.92 -10.23 18.61
C GLU A 166 -11.02 -9.08 17.61
N VAL A 167 -12.16 -9.01 16.93
CA VAL A 167 -12.55 -7.86 16.10
C VAL A 167 -13.19 -6.82 17.01
N VAL A 168 -12.60 -5.62 17.05
CA VAL A 168 -13.12 -4.47 17.81
C VAL A 168 -14.23 -3.78 17.02
N CYS A 169 -13.99 -3.52 15.73
CA CYS A 169 -14.95 -2.93 14.80
C CYS A 169 -14.50 -3.15 13.35
N HIS A 170 -15.38 -2.82 12.41
CA HIS A 170 -15.06 -2.76 10.99
C HIS A 170 -15.81 -1.63 10.31
N HIS A 171 -15.25 -1.14 9.22
CA HIS A 171 -15.77 0.00 8.47
C HIS A 171 -15.51 -0.17 6.96
N PRO A 172 -16.38 0.36 6.09
CA PRO A 172 -16.03 0.60 4.70
C PRO A 172 -14.80 1.50 4.62
N TYR A 173 -13.84 1.16 3.75
CA TYR A 173 -12.63 1.96 3.59
C TYR A 173 -12.95 3.36 3.02
N TRP A 174 -13.86 3.40 2.05
CA TRP A 174 -14.26 4.60 1.32
C TRP A 174 -15.54 5.19 1.89
N GLU A 175 -15.63 5.52 3.19
CA GLU A 175 -16.92 5.99 3.73
C GLU A 175 -17.29 7.42 3.30
N ASP A 176 -16.31 8.29 3.11
CA ASP A 176 -16.52 9.72 2.88
C ASP A 176 -16.67 10.05 1.39
N ALA A 177 -17.91 10.28 0.97
CA ALA A 177 -18.23 10.69 -0.39
C ALA A 177 -17.57 12.02 -0.80
N ASP A 178 -17.29 12.93 0.13
CA ASP A 178 -16.63 14.21 -0.18
C ASP A 178 -15.16 13.99 -0.55
N ASN A 179 -14.51 13.00 0.07
CA ASN A 179 -13.14 12.62 -0.32
C ASN A 179 -13.11 11.96 -1.70
N ILE A 180 -14.11 11.14 -2.03
CA ILE A 180 -14.27 10.63 -3.39
C ILE A 180 -14.49 11.77 -4.39
N GLU A 181 -15.36 12.73 -4.09
CA GLU A 181 -15.62 13.88 -4.97
C GLU A 181 -14.35 14.71 -5.24
N LYS A 182 -13.53 14.95 -4.21
CA LYS A 182 -12.19 15.57 -4.38
C LYS A 182 -11.30 14.71 -5.29
N GLY A 183 -11.30 13.39 -5.10
CA GLY A 183 -10.59 12.45 -5.93
C GLY A 183 -11.05 12.43 -7.39
N LEU A 184 -12.34 12.65 -7.65
CA LEU A 184 -12.89 12.78 -8.99
C LEU A 184 -12.48 14.10 -9.66
N ALA A 185 -12.46 15.18 -8.90
CA ALA A 185 -11.99 16.47 -9.37
C ALA A 185 -10.47 16.46 -9.65
N TYR A 186 -9.69 15.67 -8.89
CA TYR A 186 -8.26 15.54 -9.08
C TYR A 186 -7.93 14.90 -10.44
N ARG A 187 -7.38 15.72 -11.34
CA ARG A 187 -7.04 15.35 -12.73
C ARG A 187 -8.24 14.85 -13.54
N ALA A 188 -9.47 15.28 -13.18
CA ALA A 188 -10.71 15.04 -13.89
C ALA A 188 -10.94 13.56 -14.24
N ALA A 189 -11.16 12.72 -13.23
CA ALA A 189 -11.46 11.31 -13.42
C ALA A 189 -12.77 11.11 -14.20
N ASP A 190 -12.80 10.08 -15.05
CA ASP A 190 -13.99 9.68 -15.81
C ASP A 190 -14.91 8.83 -14.93
N ALA A 191 -15.72 9.51 -14.10
CA ALA A 191 -16.72 8.88 -13.26
C ALA A 191 -18.11 8.93 -13.89
N PRO A 192 -18.91 7.86 -13.72
CA PRO A 192 -20.28 7.86 -14.19
C PRO A 192 -21.12 8.88 -13.41
N ALA A 193 -22.17 9.40 -14.05
CA ALA A 193 -23.05 10.41 -13.44
C ALA A 193 -23.70 9.95 -12.12
N ASN A 194 -23.90 8.64 -11.97
CA ASN A 194 -24.47 7.99 -10.78
C ASN A 194 -23.41 7.43 -9.81
N TRP A 195 -22.22 8.04 -9.75
CA TRP A 195 -21.14 7.55 -8.89
C TRP A 195 -21.51 7.54 -7.40
N ARG A 196 -22.39 8.45 -6.94
CA ARG A 196 -22.83 8.50 -5.53
C ARG A 196 -23.66 7.28 -5.15
N GLU A 197 -24.56 6.83 -6.04
CA GLU A 197 -25.32 5.60 -5.82
C GLU A 197 -24.41 4.37 -5.84
N LEU A 198 -23.45 4.32 -6.77
CA LEU A 198 -22.45 3.24 -6.83
C LEU A 198 -21.56 3.20 -5.58
N HIS A 199 -21.18 4.36 -5.05
CA HIS A 199 -20.42 4.50 -3.82
C HIS A 199 -21.20 4.02 -2.59
N ALA A 200 -22.47 4.41 -2.48
CA ALA A 200 -23.33 3.93 -1.40
C ALA A 200 -23.55 2.42 -1.45
N GLU A 201 -23.69 1.84 -2.65
CA GLU A 201 -23.77 0.40 -2.86
C GLU A 201 -22.48 -0.32 -2.44
N LEU A 202 -21.32 0.21 -2.85
CA LEU A 202 -19.99 -0.31 -2.54
C LEU A 202 -19.72 -0.35 -1.02
N ASN A 203 -20.26 0.59 -0.27
CA ASN A 203 -20.12 0.67 1.18
C ASN A 203 -21.13 -0.18 1.96
N ARG A 204 -22.06 -0.88 1.30
CA ARG A 204 -22.90 -1.85 1.99
C ARG A 204 -22.07 -3.07 2.38
N GLU A 205 -22.25 -3.55 3.61
CA GLU A 205 -21.57 -4.72 4.17
C GLU A 205 -22.58 -5.86 4.38
N PRO A 206 -22.68 -6.82 3.45
CA PRO A 206 -23.50 -8.02 3.64
C PRO A 206 -23.03 -8.86 4.85
N ASP A 207 -23.96 -9.52 5.55
CA ASP A 207 -23.64 -10.31 6.74
C ASP A 207 -22.62 -11.43 6.48
N ASP A 208 -22.68 -12.09 5.33
CA ASP A 208 -21.76 -13.15 4.93
C ASP A 208 -20.34 -12.62 4.66
N GLU A 209 -20.23 -11.43 4.07
CA GLU A 209 -18.97 -10.69 3.93
C GLU A 209 -18.38 -10.35 5.31
N VAL A 210 -19.19 -9.83 6.22
CA VAL A 210 -18.74 -9.48 7.58
C VAL A 210 -18.26 -10.73 8.34
N VAL A 211 -18.97 -11.85 8.23
CA VAL A 211 -18.56 -13.12 8.86
C VAL A 211 -17.21 -13.59 8.32
N LEU A 212 -17.03 -13.58 6.99
CA LEU A 212 -15.79 -14.01 6.34
C LEU A 212 -14.60 -13.14 6.75
N LEU A 213 -14.74 -11.82 6.64
CA LEU A 213 -13.65 -10.89 6.92
C LEU A 213 -13.34 -10.80 8.41
N SER A 214 -14.33 -10.99 9.28
CA SER A 214 -14.09 -11.11 10.73
C SER A 214 -13.26 -12.36 11.06
N ASP A 215 -13.49 -13.49 10.38
CA ASP A 215 -12.66 -14.68 10.55
C ASP A 215 -11.22 -14.42 10.10
N TYR A 216 -11.02 -13.80 8.94
CA TYR A 216 -9.69 -13.39 8.47
C TYR A 216 -8.99 -12.46 9.46
N ALA A 217 -9.69 -11.43 9.94
CA ALA A 217 -9.15 -10.45 10.87
C ALA A 217 -8.75 -11.08 12.21
N ARG A 218 -9.54 -12.03 12.76
CA ARG A 218 -9.17 -12.77 13.98
C ARG A 218 -7.92 -13.62 13.78
N ARG A 219 -7.76 -14.28 12.63
CA ARG A 219 -6.55 -15.05 12.32
C ARG A 219 -5.31 -14.16 12.30
N VAL A 220 -5.43 -12.96 11.72
CA VAL A 220 -4.36 -11.95 11.77
C VAL A 220 -4.05 -11.59 13.22
N SER A 221 -5.06 -11.22 14.01
CA SER A 221 -4.87 -10.85 15.42
C SER A 221 -4.26 -11.96 16.28
N ALA A 222 -4.54 -13.22 15.98
CA ALA A 222 -3.90 -14.36 16.65
C ALA A 222 -2.42 -14.53 16.28
N ALA A 223 -1.99 -14.04 15.12
CA ALA A 223 -0.62 -14.17 14.59
C ALA A 223 0.30 -12.99 14.97
N ILE A 224 -0.27 -11.85 15.35
CA ILE A 224 0.49 -10.65 15.70
C ILE A 224 -0.09 -9.98 16.95
N GLU A 225 0.78 -9.71 17.92
CA GLU A 225 0.41 -9.05 19.18
C GLU A 225 0.05 -7.57 18.96
N GLY A 226 -0.87 -7.06 19.77
CA GLY A 226 -1.27 -5.66 19.81
C GLY A 226 -2.53 -5.35 19.00
N ALA A 227 -2.80 -4.05 18.87
CA ALA A 227 -3.96 -3.53 18.16
C ALA A 227 -3.60 -3.13 16.72
N TRP A 228 -4.33 -3.66 15.76
CA TRP A 228 -4.05 -3.50 14.33
C TRP A 228 -5.27 -3.09 13.53
N SER A 229 -5.03 -2.29 12.51
CA SER A 229 -5.92 -2.06 11.38
C SER A 229 -5.53 -3.02 10.25
N VAL A 230 -6.50 -3.71 9.68
CA VAL A 230 -6.33 -4.72 8.62
C VAL A 230 -7.24 -4.36 7.46
N ASP A 231 -6.65 -4.10 6.30
CA ASP A 231 -7.38 -3.69 5.11
C ASP A 231 -7.53 -4.86 4.12
N PHE A 232 -8.77 -5.08 3.68
CA PHE A 232 -9.13 -6.07 2.67
C PHE A 232 -9.69 -5.40 1.42
N ALA A 233 -9.43 -5.98 0.25
CA ALA A 233 -9.99 -5.55 -1.03
C ALA A 233 -10.64 -6.70 -1.78
N TYR A 234 -11.76 -6.42 -2.46
CA TYR A 234 -12.49 -7.40 -3.25
C TYR A 234 -12.09 -7.37 -4.73
N ALA A 235 -11.66 -8.53 -5.23
CA ALA A 235 -11.32 -8.71 -6.63
C ALA A 235 -12.51 -9.17 -7.47
N ARG A 236 -12.45 -8.92 -8.77
CA ARG A 236 -13.47 -9.28 -9.77
C ARG A 236 -13.71 -10.79 -9.86
N ASP A 237 -12.73 -11.60 -9.48
CA ASP A 237 -12.83 -13.05 -9.44
C ASP A 237 -13.64 -13.58 -8.24
N GLY A 238 -14.06 -12.68 -7.35
CA GLY A 238 -14.87 -12.99 -6.17
C GLY A 238 -14.07 -13.17 -4.88
N THR A 239 -12.76 -12.92 -4.91
CA THR A 239 -11.85 -13.16 -3.78
C THR A 239 -11.61 -11.89 -2.95
N TRP A 240 -11.63 -12.02 -1.62
CA TRP A 240 -11.15 -11.01 -0.68
C TRP A 240 -9.67 -11.19 -0.38
N TYR A 241 -8.88 -10.14 -0.58
CA TYR A 241 -7.44 -10.14 -0.34
C TYR A 241 -7.08 -9.24 0.84
N LEU A 242 -6.20 -9.69 1.72
CA LEU A 242 -5.52 -8.80 2.68
C LEU A 242 -4.48 -7.97 1.92
N ILE A 243 -4.70 -6.66 1.87
CA ILE A 243 -3.90 -5.73 1.06
C ILE A 243 -3.00 -4.83 1.89
N ASP A 244 -3.35 -4.50 3.13
CA ASP A 244 -2.56 -3.63 3.98
C ASP A 244 -2.80 -3.85 5.47
N MET A 245 -1.85 -3.42 6.29
CA MET A 245 -1.95 -3.41 7.75
C MET A 245 -1.17 -2.24 8.34
N ALA A 246 -1.68 -1.70 9.44
CA ALA A 246 -0.99 -0.71 10.26
C ALA A 246 -1.38 -0.89 11.74
N GLN A 247 -0.60 -0.33 12.66
CA GLN A 247 -1.06 -0.21 14.05
C GLN A 247 -2.38 0.57 14.10
N ALA A 248 -3.30 0.13 14.96
CA ALA A 248 -4.64 0.70 15.05
C ALA A 248 -4.63 2.22 15.34
N ASP A 249 -3.72 2.68 16.21
CA ASP A 249 -3.58 4.10 16.61
C ASP A 249 -2.95 4.99 15.53
N ARG A 250 -2.30 4.40 14.52
CA ARG A 250 -1.74 5.08 13.35
C ARG A 250 -2.63 4.99 12.11
N SER A 251 -3.75 4.27 12.21
CA SER A 251 -4.71 4.11 11.13
C SER A 251 -5.84 5.13 11.29
N TRP A 252 -6.28 5.69 10.16
CA TRP A 252 -7.50 6.48 10.16
C TRP A 252 -8.69 5.61 10.58
N HIS A 253 -9.49 6.11 11.53
CA HIS A 253 -10.62 5.45 12.16
C HIS A 253 -11.76 6.47 12.31
N PRO A 254 -12.98 6.20 11.81
CA PRO A 254 -14.12 7.11 12.00
C PRO A 254 -14.56 7.12 13.46
N GLU A 255 -15.11 8.22 13.97
CA GLU A 255 -15.68 8.19 15.33
C GLU A 255 -16.79 7.12 15.41
N HIS A 256 -16.74 6.26 16.43
CA HIS A 256 -17.84 5.32 16.67
C HIS A 256 -19.11 6.13 16.90
N GLY A 257 -20.07 6.03 15.98
CA GLY A 257 -21.43 6.48 16.25
C GLY A 257 -21.93 5.77 17.51
N ALA A 258 -22.22 6.56 18.56
CA ALA A 258 -22.85 6.08 19.78
C ALA A 258 -24.26 5.50 19.51
#